data_AF-A0A6B3ELF2-F1
#
_entry.id   AF-A0A6B3ELF2-F1
#
_cell.length_a   1.000
_cell.length_b   1.000
_cell.length_c   1.000
_cell.angle_alpha   90.00
_cell.angle_beta   90.00
_cell.angle_gamma   90.00
#
_symmetry.space_group_name_H-M   'P 1'
#
loop_
_entity.id
_entity.type
_entity.pdbx_description
1 polymer ?
#
loop_
_entity_poly.entity_id
_entity_poly.type
_entity_poly.pdbx_seq_one_letter_code
_entity_poly.pdbx_strand_id
1 'polypeptide(L)'
;MRFFPDAEQREFARSLDALLTAGDTPAVIRSWATGDHGPGRALWARLAEAGVFALAVPKEHDGFGPLPVELAVAFEALGRHAVPGPLVETVASAALLERLGDPDTAAARLPAIASGTSLVSLCLTSLGPYALDADAADAVFVVDGDTLRLATGPGPVQPSADPARRLSRPSGGAVVA
;
A
#
# COMPACT_ATOMS: atom_id res chain seq x y z
N MET A 1 -9.45 -25.64 5.20
CA MET A 1 -8.79 -24.77 6.19
C MET A 1 -9.85 -24.08 7.04
N ARG A 2 -9.61 -23.90 8.33
CA ARG A 2 -10.52 -23.20 9.25
C ARG A 2 -9.87 -21.87 9.62
N PHE A 3 -10.27 -20.78 8.98
CA PHE A 3 -9.74 -19.43 9.19
C PHE A 3 -10.33 -18.79 10.45
N PHE A 4 -10.11 -19.38 11.63
CA PHE A 4 -10.42 -18.68 12.88
C PHE A 4 -9.14 -17.98 13.34
N PRO A 5 -9.15 -16.65 13.47
CA PRO A 5 -8.03 -15.93 14.04
C PRO A 5 -7.69 -16.49 15.42
N ASP A 6 -6.42 -16.66 15.75
CA ASP A 6 -5.98 -17.06 17.10
C ASP A 6 -6.02 -15.87 18.10
N ALA A 7 -5.48 -16.06 19.31
CA ALA A 7 -5.49 -15.01 20.32
C ALA A 7 -4.63 -13.80 19.94
N GLU A 8 -3.47 -14.03 19.31
CA GLU A 8 -2.54 -12.99 18.90
C GLU A 8 -3.11 -12.19 17.73
N GLN A 9 -3.66 -12.88 16.72
CA GLN A 9 -4.32 -12.25 15.58
C GLN A 9 -5.55 -11.42 16.01
N ARG A 10 -6.32 -11.88 17.01
CA ARG A 10 -7.43 -11.09 17.58
C ARG A 10 -6.96 -9.88 18.38
N GLU A 11 -5.83 -9.96 19.07
CA GLU A 11 -5.25 -8.81 19.76
C GLU A 11 -4.69 -7.78 18.77
N PHE A 12 -4.04 -8.25 17.71
CA PHE A 12 -3.60 -7.41 16.60
C PHE A 12 -4.77 -6.67 15.96
N ALA A 13 -5.85 -7.37 15.62
CA ALA A 13 -7.09 -6.77 15.10
C ALA A 13 -7.65 -5.68 16.04
N ARG A 14 -7.76 -5.98 17.34
CA ARG A 14 -8.25 -5.03 18.34
C ARG A 14 -7.36 -3.80 18.46
N SER A 15 -6.04 -3.98 18.38
CA SER A 15 -5.07 -2.89 18.43
C SER A 15 -5.20 -1.98 17.22
N LEU A 16 -5.37 -2.54 16.02
CA LEU A 16 -5.62 -1.76 14.80
C LEU A 16 -6.96 -1.02 14.87
N ASP A 17 -8.03 -1.68 15.31
CA ASP A 17 -9.34 -1.03 15.48
C ASP A 17 -9.27 0.15 16.45
N ALA A 18 -8.55 0.02 17.58
CA ALA A 18 -8.35 1.11 18.53
C ALA A 18 -7.51 2.25 17.94
N LEU A 19 -6.41 1.93 17.25
CA LEU A 19 -5.54 2.90 16.58
C LEU A 19 -6.33 3.73 15.55
N LEU A 20 -7.12 3.05 14.71
CA LEU A 20 -7.91 3.65 13.63
C LEU A 20 -9.09 4.46 14.17
N THR A 21 -9.77 3.97 15.21
CA THR A 21 -10.83 4.73 15.90
C THR A 21 -10.28 6.05 16.45
N ALA A 22 -9.09 6.02 17.06
CA ALA A 22 -8.43 7.22 17.58
C ALA A 22 -7.86 8.12 16.46
N GLY A 23 -7.76 7.63 15.23
CA GLY A 23 -7.19 8.34 14.09
C GLY A 23 -8.18 9.25 13.33
N ASP A 24 -9.46 9.28 13.71
CA ASP A 24 -10.53 10.01 13.01
C ASP A 24 -10.48 9.77 11.49
N THR A 25 -10.53 8.49 11.10
CA THR A 25 -10.45 8.11 9.69
C THR A 25 -11.51 8.79 8.80
N PRO A 26 -12.73 9.14 9.26
CA PRO A 26 -13.65 9.95 8.47
C PRO A 26 -13.10 11.34 8.10
N ALA A 27 -12.40 12.03 9.00
CA ALA A 27 -11.77 13.30 8.66
C ALA A 27 -10.57 13.09 7.71
N VAL A 28 -9.77 12.06 7.97
CA VAL A 28 -8.60 11.70 7.15
C VAL A 28 -9.00 11.43 5.70
N ILE A 29 -10.02 10.59 5.45
CA ILE A 29 -10.46 10.28 4.08
C ILE A 29 -11.05 11.49 3.35
N ARG A 30 -11.73 12.40 4.07
CA ARG A 30 -12.24 13.66 3.48
C ARG A 30 -11.11 14.59 3.06
N SER A 31 -10.07 14.72 3.89
CA SER A 31 -8.87 15.50 3.56
C SER A 31 -8.14 14.88 2.34
N TRP A 32 -7.96 13.55 2.35
CA TRP A 32 -7.39 12.80 1.23
C TRP A 32 -8.14 13.04 -0.08
N ALA A 33 -9.47 12.99 -0.05
CA ALA A 33 -10.32 13.23 -1.22
C ALA A 33 -10.08 14.60 -1.88
N THR A 34 -9.71 15.62 -1.09
CA THR A 34 -9.38 16.95 -1.57
C THR A 34 -7.93 17.12 -2.03
N GLY A 35 -7.09 16.08 -1.87
CA GLY A 35 -5.67 16.08 -2.21
C GLY A 35 -4.76 16.55 -1.08
N ASP A 36 -5.30 16.77 0.12
CA ASP A 36 -4.50 16.97 1.33
C ASP A 36 -4.13 15.60 1.91
N HIS A 37 -2.91 15.16 1.63
CA HIS A 37 -2.43 13.83 2.03
C HIS A 37 -1.81 13.81 3.43
N GLY A 38 -1.66 14.97 4.08
CA GLY A 38 -0.94 15.12 5.36
C GLY A 38 -1.50 14.24 6.48
N PRO A 39 -2.79 14.34 6.81
CA PRO A 39 -3.43 13.48 7.82
C PRO A 39 -3.35 11.99 7.47
N GLY A 40 -3.50 11.64 6.19
CA GLY A 40 -3.39 10.27 5.71
C GLY A 40 -1.99 9.69 5.88
N ARG A 41 -0.95 10.45 5.51
CA ARG A 41 0.46 10.11 5.74
C ARG A 41 0.76 9.88 7.22
N ALA A 42 0.22 10.72 8.11
CA ALA A 42 0.39 10.54 9.55
C ALA A 42 -0.28 9.26 10.07
N LEU A 43 -1.47 8.91 9.55
CA LEU A 43 -2.13 7.63 9.86
C LEU A 43 -1.33 6.44 9.33
N TRP A 44 -0.80 6.52 8.12
CA TRP A 44 0.05 5.49 7.51
C TRP A 44 1.33 5.25 8.33
N ALA A 45 1.98 6.30 8.83
CA ALA A 45 3.14 6.15 9.70
C ALA A 45 2.81 5.34 10.97
N ARG A 46 1.66 5.60 11.60
CA ARG A 46 1.20 4.82 12.77
C ARG A 46 0.88 3.36 12.41
N LEU A 47 0.35 3.10 11.21
CA LEU A 47 0.14 1.72 10.73
C LEU A 47 1.46 1.00 10.47
N ALA A 48 2.47 1.72 9.98
CA ALA A 48 3.82 1.19 9.79
C ALA A 48 4.50 0.88 11.13
N GLU A 49 4.36 1.74 12.14
CA GLU A 49 4.81 1.48 13.52
C GLU A 49 4.12 0.24 14.12
N ALA A 50 2.85 0.01 13.78
CA ALA A 50 2.12 -1.22 14.12
C ALA A 50 2.53 -2.45 13.28
N GLY A 51 3.44 -2.27 12.32
CA GLY A 51 4.02 -3.34 11.52
C GLY A 51 3.18 -3.83 10.34
N VAL A 52 2.12 -3.10 9.96
CA VAL A 52 1.17 -3.56 8.91
C VAL A 52 1.86 -3.82 7.58
N PHE A 53 2.76 -2.94 7.13
CA PHE A 53 3.43 -3.08 5.83
C PHE A 53 4.57 -4.11 5.88
N ALA A 54 5.19 -4.31 7.04
CA ALA A 54 6.22 -5.33 7.25
C ALA A 54 5.68 -6.77 7.10
N LEU A 55 4.37 -7.00 7.28
CA LEU A 55 3.73 -8.32 7.11
C LEU A 55 3.82 -8.88 5.67
N ALA A 56 4.08 -8.02 4.68
CA ALA A 56 4.20 -8.42 3.28
C ALA A 56 5.65 -8.58 2.81
N VAL A 57 6.61 -8.15 3.64
CA VAL A 57 8.03 -8.05 3.28
C VAL A 57 8.82 -9.19 3.93
N PRO A 58 9.74 -9.87 3.21
CA PRO A 58 10.64 -10.86 3.78
C PRO A 58 11.48 -10.34 4.96
N LYS A 59 11.86 -11.23 5.87
CA LYS A 59 12.66 -10.88 7.06
C LYS A 59 14.04 -10.34 6.73
N GLU A 60 14.63 -10.75 5.62
CA GLU A 60 15.92 -10.24 5.13
C GLU A 60 15.88 -8.78 4.65
N HIS A 61 14.68 -8.23 4.50
CA HIS A 61 14.43 -6.82 4.13
C HIS A 61 13.66 -6.08 5.22
N ASP A 62 13.96 -6.38 6.49
CA ASP A 62 13.37 -5.76 7.69
C ASP A 62 11.85 -5.98 7.85
N GLY A 63 11.29 -6.98 7.16
CA GLY A 63 9.90 -7.38 7.30
C GLY A 63 9.67 -8.51 8.31
N PHE A 64 8.43 -8.98 8.41
CA PHE A 64 8.05 -10.14 9.23
C PHE A 64 8.00 -11.46 8.44
N GLY A 65 8.14 -11.39 7.12
CA GLY A 65 7.85 -12.47 6.18
C GLY A 65 6.39 -12.41 5.72
N PRO A 66 6.05 -12.97 4.54
CA PRO A 66 4.68 -12.94 4.04
C PRO A 66 3.76 -13.69 5.01
N LEU A 67 2.93 -12.93 5.73
CA LEU A 67 1.99 -13.40 6.74
C LEU A 67 0.55 -13.15 6.26
N PRO A 68 -0.01 -14.04 5.41
CA PRO A 68 -1.27 -13.78 4.70
C PRO A 68 -2.50 -13.72 5.62
N VAL A 69 -2.50 -14.41 6.76
CA VAL A 69 -3.63 -14.39 7.70
C VAL A 69 -3.64 -13.06 8.46
N GLU A 70 -2.48 -12.62 8.95
CA GLU A 70 -2.29 -11.35 9.62
C GLU A 70 -2.57 -10.17 8.67
N LEU A 71 -2.14 -10.27 7.40
CA LEU A 71 -2.51 -9.31 6.35
C LEU A 71 -4.03 -9.26 6.15
N ALA A 72 -4.70 -10.41 6.05
CA ALA A 72 -6.16 -10.43 5.90
C ALA A 72 -6.85 -9.74 7.10
N VAL A 73 -6.41 -10.05 8.32
CA VAL A 73 -6.91 -9.42 9.55
C VAL A 73 -6.67 -7.90 9.56
N ALA A 74 -5.49 -7.44 9.15
CA ALA A 74 -5.19 -6.02 9.04
C ALA A 74 -6.12 -5.35 8.02
N PHE A 75 -6.24 -5.90 6.81
CA PHE A 75 -7.02 -5.30 5.74
C PHE A 75 -8.53 -5.29 6.03
N GLU A 76 -9.05 -6.24 6.81
CA GLU A 76 -10.42 -6.17 7.33
C GLU A 76 -10.63 -4.96 8.24
N ALA A 77 -9.69 -4.68 9.15
CA ALA A 77 -9.74 -3.49 10.01
C ALA A 77 -9.58 -2.19 9.20
N LEU A 78 -8.57 -2.12 8.33
CA LEU A 78 -8.31 -0.95 7.49
C LEU A 78 -9.50 -0.63 6.58
N GLY A 79 -10.13 -1.65 6.00
CA GLY A 79 -11.34 -1.50 5.19
C GLY A 79 -12.56 -1.05 6.01
N ARG A 80 -12.76 -1.61 7.22
CA ARG A 80 -13.83 -1.20 8.14
C ARG A 80 -13.77 0.29 8.49
N HIS A 81 -12.57 0.83 8.63
CA HIS A 81 -12.33 2.23 8.95
C HIS A 81 -12.12 3.12 7.72
N ALA A 82 -12.26 2.59 6.50
CA ALA A 82 -12.06 3.32 5.25
C ALA A 82 -10.72 4.10 5.22
N VAL A 83 -9.63 3.44 5.59
CA VAL A 83 -8.29 4.04 5.51
C VAL A 83 -7.96 4.37 4.04
N PRO A 84 -7.62 5.62 3.70
CA PRO A 84 -7.32 5.99 2.32
C PRO A 84 -5.90 5.60 1.90
N GLY A 85 -5.65 5.66 0.60
CA GLY A 85 -4.35 5.42 0.00
C GLY A 85 -4.22 4.06 -0.67
N PRO A 86 -3.10 3.83 -1.39
CA PRO A 86 -2.84 2.63 -2.17
C PRO A 86 -2.31 1.50 -1.29
N LEU A 87 -3.08 1.13 -0.26
CA LEU A 87 -2.72 0.11 0.74
C LEU A 87 -2.46 -1.25 0.09
N VAL A 88 -3.40 -1.68 -0.77
CA VAL A 88 -3.32 -2.97 -1.47
C VAL A 88 -2.17 -2.95 -2.46
N GLU A 89 -2.02 -1.87 -3.21
CA GLU A 89 -0.98 -1.68 -4.21
C GLU A 89 0.41 -1.66 -3.56
N THR A 90 0.56 -1.08 -2.37
CA THR A 90 1.83 -1.07 -1.62
C THR A 90 2.23 -2.48 -1.20
N VAL A 91 1.31 -3.24 -0.60
CA VAL A 91 1.56 -4.63 -0.19
C VAL A 91 1.76 -5.56 -1.39
N ALA A 92 0.97 -5.39 -2.46
CA ALA A 92 1.12 -6.14 -3.69
C ALA A 92 2.46 -5.85 -4.38
N SER A 93 2.93 -4.59 -4.32
CA SER A 93 4.24 -4.20 -4.85
C SER A 93 5.38 -4.85 -4.06
N ALA A 94 5.28 -4.95 -2.73
CA ALA A 94 6.26 -5.71 -1.94
C ALA A 94 6.34 -7.18 -2.39
N ALA A 95 5.19 -7.84 -2.52
CA ALA A 95 5.13 -9.22 -2.98
C ALA A 95 5.62 -9.38 -4.44
N LEU A 96 5.34 -8.41 -5.31
CA LEU A 96 5.83 -8.42 -6.69
C LEU A 96 7.35 -8.32 -6.73
N LEU A 97 7.94 -7.33 -6.05
CA LEU A 97 9.39 -7.08 -6.05
C LEU A 97 10.17 -8.27 -5.50
N GLU A 98 9.65 -8.93 -4.45
CA GLU A 98 10.23 -10.19 -3.94
C GLU A 98 10.23 -11.29 -5.01
N ARG A 99 9.11 -11.46 -5.71
CA ARG A 99 8.93 -12.52 -6.71
C ARG A 99 9.67 -12.28 -8.02
N LEU A 100 10.15 -11.06 -8.29
CA LEU A 100 11.01 -10.79 -9.44
C LEU A 100 12.35 -11.53 -9.34
N GLY A 101 12.80 -11.83 -8.12
CA GLY A 101 14.06 -12.52 -7.87
C GLY A 101 15.29 -11.70 -8.26
N ASP A 102 15.16 -10.37 -8.38
CA ASP A 102 16.27 -9.42 -8.52
C ASP A 102 16.65 -8.87 -7.13
N PRO A 103 17.76 -9.34 -6.53
CA PRO A 103 18.15 -8.96 -5.17
C PRO A 103 18.43 -7.46 -5.02
N ASP A 104 18.95 -6.80 -6.07
CA ASP A 104 19.32 -5.39 -6.00
C ASP A 104 18.06 -4.50 -5.96
N THR A 105 17.07 -4.81 -6.81
CA THR A 105 15.77 -4.13 -6.81
C THR A 105 15.02 -4.35 -5.50
N ALA A 106 15.02 -5.59 -4.98
CA ALA A 106 14.41 -5.94 -3.70
C ALA A 106 15.05 -5.17 -2.54
N ALA A 107 16.38 -5.24 -2.41
CA ALA A 107 17.13 -4.58 -1.34
C ALA A 107 16.99 -3.05 -1.37
N ALA A 108 16.86 -2.45 -2.55
CA ALA A 108 16.71 -1.00 -2.70
C ALA A 108 15.32 -0.47 -2.29
N ARG A 109 14.29 -1.31 -2.20
CA ARG A 109 12.89 -0.86 -2.08
C ARG A 109 12.13 -1.47 -0.92
N LEU A 110 12.30 -2.77 -0.67
CA LEU A 110 11.52 -3.50 0.33
C LEU A 110 11.68 -2.96 1.77
N PRO A 111 12.88 -2.54 2.24
CA PRO A 111 13.00 -1.96 3.58
C PRO A 111 12.19 -0.65 3.76
N ALA A 112 12.12 0.17 2.71
CA ALA A 112 11.34 1.41 2.74
C ALA A 112 9.82 1.14 2.76
N ILE A 113 9.38 0.08 2.07
CA ILE A 113 7.99 -0.37 2.13
C ILE A 113 7.67 -0.97 3.51
N ALA A 114 8.55 -1.82 4.06
CA ALA A 114 8.36 -2.43 5.38
C ALA A 114 8.20 -1.40 6.49
N SER A 115 9.06 -0.36 6.48
CA SER A 115 9.01 0.77 7.42
C SER A 115 7.87 1.76 7.17
N GLY A 116 7.12 1.61 6.07
CA GLY A 116 6.06 2.54 5.65
C GLY A 116 6.56 3.93 5.26
N THR A 117 7.87 4.10 5.06
CA THR A 117 8.46 5.35 4.56
C THR A 117 8.32 5.52 3.06
N SER A 118 8.02 4.43 2.34
CA SER A 118 7.65 4.45 0.94
C SER A 118 6.25 3.87 0.74
N LEU A 119 5.33 4.74 0.33
CA LEU A 119 3.99 4.40 -0.13
C LEU A 119 4.03 4.21 -1.65
N VAL A 120 3.52 3.06 -2.11
CA VAL A 120 3.69 2.62 -3.51
C VAL A 120 2.34 2.43 -4.17
N SER A 121 2.19 2.96 -5.38
CA SER A 121 1.03 2.68 -6.23
C SER A 121 1.43 1.75 -7.37
N LEU A 122 0.44 1.01 -7.88
CA LEU A 122 0.62 -0.01 -8.90
C LEU A 122 -0.45 0.15 -9.99
N CYS A 123 -0.01 0.22 -11.24
CA CYS A 123 -0.87 0.19 -12.43
C CYS A 123 -0.67 -1.14 -13.14
N LEU A 124 -1.73 -1.93 -13.27
CA LEU A 124 -1.75 -3.15 -14.07
C LEU A 124 -2.46 -2.84 -15.39
N THR A 125 -1.72 -2.65 -16.49
CA THR A 125 -2.32 -2.22 -17.78
C THR A 125 -3.35 -3.20 -18.32
N SER A 126 -3.24 -4.47 -17.92
CA SER A 126 -4.21 -5.55 -18.21
C SER A 126 -5.57 -5.36 -17.55
N LEU A 127 -5.65 -4.62 -16.43
CA LEU A 127 -6.89 -4.30 -15.72
C LEU A 127 -7.39 -2.88 -16.03
N GLY A 128 -6.53 -2.03 -16.58
CA GLY A 128 -6.87 -0.68 -17.00
C GLY A 128 -5.68 0.27 -16.89
N PRO A 129 -5.83 1.51 -17.39
CA PRO A 129 -4.71 2.46 -17.47
C PRO A 129 -4.49 3.26 -16.17
N TYR A 130 -5.09 2.87 -15.05
CA TYR A 130 -5.16 3.70 -13.86
C TYR A 130 -4.35 3.14 -12.70
N ALA A 131 -3.56 4.01 -12.06
CA ALA A 131 -2.96 3.81 -10.74
C ALA A 131 -3.81 4.54 -9.70
N LEU A 132 -4.06 3.90 -8.56
CA LEU A 132 -4.76 4.49 -7.42
C LEU A 132 -3.80 5.37 -6.60
N ASP A 133 -4.23 6.59 -6.28
CA ASP A 133 -3.54 7.52 -5.37
C ASP A 133 -2.07 7.76 -5.75
N ALA A 134 -1.79 7.74 -7.06
CA ALA A 134 -0.44 7.93 -7.58
C ALA A 134 0.14 9.31 -7.20
N ASP A 135 -0.72 10.33 -7.06
CA ASP A 135 -0.33 11.68 -6.62
C ASP A 135 0.08 11.75 -5.14
N ALA A 136 -0.24 10.71 -4.36
CA ALA A 136 0.28 10.52 -3.02
C ALA A 136 1.47 9.55 -2.98
N ALA A 137 1.74 8.76 -4.02
CA ALA A 137 2.76 7.71 -3.97
C ALA A 137 4.20 8.24 -4.11
N ASP A 138 5.12 7.62 -3.38
CA ASP A 138 6.57 7.89 -3.49
C ASP A 138 7.18 7.12 -4.68
N ALA A 139 6.53 6.04 -5.11
CA ALA A 139 6.83 5.30 -6.33
C ALA A 139 5.55 4.79 -6.99
N VAL A 140 5.53 4.78 -8.32
CA VAL A 140 4.42 4.22 -9.11
C VAL A 140 4.97 3.19 -10.06
N PHE A 141 4.64 1.93 -9.84
CA PHE A 141 4.99 0.84 -10.74
C PHE A 141 3.92 0.65 -11.80
N VAL A 142 4.35 0.37 -13.03
CA VAL A 142 3.46 0.03 -14.15
C VAL A 142 3.89 -1.33 -14.67
N VAL A 143 2.96 -2.28 -14.60
CA VAL A 143 3.12 -3.61 -15.20
C VAL A 143 2.44 -3.58 -16.55
N ASP A 144 3.22 -3.76 -17.61
CA ASP A 144 2.74 -3.87 -18.99
C ASP A 144 3.22 -5.18 -19.62
N GLY A 145 2.31 -6.15 -19.70
CA GLY A 145 2.66 -7.54 -19.99
C GLY A 145 3.64 -8.08 -18.94
N ASP A 146 4.80 -8.53 -19.40
CA ASP A 146 5.88 -9.06 -18.56
C ASP A 146 6.92 -8.00 -18.18
N THR A 147 6.69 -6.73 -18.53
CA THR A 147 7.62 -5.64 -18.21
C THR A 147 7.14 -4.85 -16.99
N LEU A 148 8.03 -4.70 -16.00
CA LEU A 148 7.83 -3.78 -14.89
C LEU A 148 8.57 -2.47 -15.15
N ARG A 149 7.86 -1.35 -15.02
CA ARG A 149 8.41 -0.01 -15.16
C ARG A 149 8.20 0.79 -13.88
N LEU A 150 9.19 1.61 -13.53
CA LEU A 150 9.01 2.68 -12.55
C LEU A 150 8.64 3.97 -13.30
N ALA A 151 7.40 4.43 -13.16
CA ALA A 151 6.89 5.60 -13.87
C ALA A 151 7.67 6.87 -13.53
N THR A 152 7.80 7.78 -14.50
CA THR A 152 8.47 9.08 -14.30
C THR A 152 7.68 10.01 -13.38
N GLY A 153 6.37 9.78 -13.25
CA GLY A 153 5.50 10.51 -12.36
C GLY A 153 4.05 9.98 -12.43
N PRO A 154 3.17 10.50 -11.57
CA PRO A 154 1.82 9.98 -11.44
C PRO A 154 0.90 10.32 -12.63
N GLY A 155 1.23 11.38 -13.39
CA GLY A 155 0.30 11.98 -14.32
C GLY A 155 -0.81 12.79 -13.60
N PRO A 156 -1.69 13.46 -14.34
CA PRO A 156 -2.77 14.25 -13.74
C PRO A 156 -3.83 13.35 -13.10
N VAL A 157 -4.33 13.76 -11.93
CA VAL A 157 -5.48 13.12 -11.28
C VAL A 157 -6.72 13.27 -12.16
N GLN A 158 -7.44 12.17 -12.32
CA GLN A 158 -8.61 12.01 -13.16
C GLN A 158 -9.89 12.08 -12.30
N PRO A 159 -11.03 12.50 -12.88
CA PRO A 159 -12.31 12.40 -12.21
C PRO A 159 -12.63 10.96 -11.78
N SER A 160 -13.11 10.80 -10.56
CA SER A 160 -13.52 9.52 -9.97
C SER A 160 -14.90 9.65 -9.35
N ALA A 161 -15.70 8.58 -9.42
CA ALA A 161 -16.99 8.52 -8.73
C ALA A 161 -16.84 8.54 -7.21
N ASP A 162 -15.73 8.01 -6.72
CA ASP A 162 -15.30 8.15 -5.33
C ASP A 162 -14.11 9.14 -5.28
N PRO A 163 -14.32 10.37 -4.78
CA PRO A 163 -13.26 11.38 -4.66
C PRO A 163 -12.06 10.93 -3.81
N ALA A 164 -12.26 9.99 -2.88
CA ALA A 164 -11.18 9.44 -2.07
C ALA A 164 -10.30 8.44 -2.84
N ARG A 165 -10.76 7.94 -3.99
CA ARG A 165 -9.96 7.12 -4.92
C ARG A 165 -9.43 8.00 -6.03
N ARG A 166 -8.21 8.53 -5.85
CA ARG A 166 -7.64 9.51 -6.78
C ARG A 166 -6.89 8.79 -7.88
N LEU A 167 -7.55 8.59 -9.02
CA LEU A 167 -7.00 7.81 -10.12
C LEU A 167 -6.10 8.68 -10.99
N SER A 168 -4.93 8.19 -11.37
CA SER A 168 -4.07 8.84 -12.37
C SER A 168 -3.63 7.84 -13.44
N ARG A 169 -3.18 8.34 -14.58
CA ARG A 169 -2.65 7.53 -15.68
C ARG A 169 -1.13 7.74 -15.76
N PRO A 170 -0.34 6.96 -15.00
CA PRO A 170 1.12 7.09 -15.05
C PRO A 170 1.62 6.71 -16.44
N SER A 171 2.70 7.36 -16.88
CA SER A 171 3.29 7.13 -18.19
C SER A 171 4.81 7.28 -18.15
N GLY A 172 5.46 6.78 -19.20
CA GLY A 172 6.92 6.78 -19.29
C GLY A 172 7.56 5.81 -18.29
N GLY A 173 8.76 6.15 -17.83
CA GLY A 173 9.47 5.38 -16.81
C GLY A 173 10.54 4.42 -17.34
N ALA A 174 11.49 4.10 -16.47
CA ALA A 174 12.56 3.14 -16.73
C ALA A 174 12.06 1.72 -16.50
N VAL A 175 12.52 0.77 -17.33
CA VAL A 175 12.31 -0.66 -17.10
C VAL A 175 13.15 -1.08 -15.90
N VAL A 176 12.52 -1.76 -14.95
CA VAL A 176 13.17 -2.26 -13.73
C VAL A 176 13.26 -3.79 -13.70
N ALA A 177 12.38 -4.49 -14.41
CA ALA A 177 12.44 -5.92 -14.65
C ALA A 177 11.67 -6.27 -15.94
#